data_AF-A0A914DBF2-F1
#
_entry.id   AF-A0A914DBF2-F1
#
_cell.length_a   1.000
_cell.length_b   1.000
_cell.length_c   1.000
_cell.angle_alpha   90.00
_cell.angle_beta   90.00
_cell.angle_gamma   90.00
#
_symmetry.space_group_name_H-M   'P 1'
#
loop_
_entity.id
_entity.type
_entity.pdbx_description
1 polymer ?
#
loop_
_entity_poly.entity_id
_entity_poly.type
_entity_poly.pdbx_seq_one_letter_code
_entity_poly.pdbx_strand_id
1 'polypeptide(L)'
;MEEKRVAIPSLGDVPYTDEILTGTTLIACEYDGGVVVGTDSRTSGGSFIAGRVTDKITPVTEHMSILRSGSAADTQAIIDIAKYYAETYT
;
A
#
# COMPACT_ATOMS: atom_id res chain seq x y z
N MET A 1 -5.09 -31.15 -18.80
CA MET A 1 -3.68 -30.77 -18.95
C MET A 1 -3.56 -29.37 -18.38
N GLU A 2 -3.30 -29.28 -17.07
CA GLU A 2 -3.05 -28.02 -16.38
C GLU A 2 -1.55 -27.73 -16.57
N GLU A 3 -1.22 -26.69 -17.32
CA GLU A 3 0.17 -26.35 -17.62
C GLU A 3 0.84 -25.76 -16.36
N LYS A 4 1.48 -26.65 -15.58
CA LYS A 4 2.25 -26.25 -14.39
C LYS A 4 3.49 -25.48 -14.87
N ARG A 5 3.40 -24.15 -14.83
CA ARG A 5 4.50 -23.24 -15.18
C ARG A 5 5.74 -23.60 -14.38
N VAL A 6 6.84 -23.85 -15.07
CA VAL A 6 8.13 -24.21 -14.49
C VAL A 6 8.76 -22.95 -13.89
N ALA A 7 9.17 -23.02 -12.62
CA ALA A 7 9.88 -21.96 -11.93
C ALA A 7 11.07 -21.42 -12.73
N ILE A 8 11.29 -20.11 -12.62
CA ILE A 8 12.52 -19.48 -13.05
C ILE A 8 13.64 -20.00 -12.11
N PRO A 9 14.70 -20.66 -12.60
CA PRO A 9 15.64 -21.42 -11.76
C PRO A 9 16.32 -20.63 -10.64
N SER A 10 16.46 -19.31 -10.80
CA SER A 10 17.04 -18.41 -9.79
C SER A 10 16.05 -17.93 -8.73
N LEU A 11 14.74 -18.14 -8.93
CA LEU A 11 13.66 -17.61 -8.10
C LEU A 11 12.82 -18.69 -7.40
N GLY A 12 12.94 -19.96 -7.81
CA GLY A 12 12.19 -21.09 -7.24
C GLY A 12 10.69 -21.09 -7.58
N ASP A 13 10.00 -22.20 -7.27
CA ASP A 13 8.54 -22.29 -7.34
C ASP A 13 7.97 -21.35 -6.25
N VAL A 14 7.75 -20.08 -6.58
CA VAL A 14 6.98 -19.16 -5.73
C VAL A 14 5.50 -19.39 -6.03
N PRO A 15 4.76 -20.10 -5.16
CA PRO A 15 3.33 -20.25 -5.36
C PRO A 15 2.70 -18.86 -5.28
N TYR A 16 1.86 -18.51 -6.26
CA TYR A 16 1.06 -17.27 -6.30
C TYR A 16 -0.03 -17.24 -5.20
N THR A 17 0.16 -17.96 -4.10
CA THR A 17 -0.75 -18.11 -2.98
C THR A 17 -0.18 -17.52 -1.70
N ASP A 18 0.91 -16.77 -1.76
CA ASP A 18 1.36 -16.01 -0.59
C ASP A 18 0.30 -14.95 -0.26
N GLU A 19 -0.28 -15.07 0.94
CA GLU A 19 -1.10 -14.01 1.53
C GLU A 19 -0.32 -12.69 1.42
N ILE A 20 -1.01 -11.61 1.03
CA ILE A 20 -0.41 -10.27 1.09
C ILE A 20 -0.11 -9.99 2.57
N LEU A 21 1.15 -10.16 2.95
CA LEU A 21 1.61 -9.87 4.29
C LEU A 21 1.41 -8.38 4.56
N THR A 22 0.55 -8.07 5.52
CA THR A 22 0.26 -6.71 6.01
C THR A 22 1.40 -6.22 6.90
N GLY A 23 2.59 -6.03 6.31
CA GLY A 23 3.79 -5.53 6.99
C GLY A 23 3.80 -4.01 7.19
N THR A 24 2.76 -3.29 6.79
CA THR A 24 2.69 -1.84 6.89
C THR A 24 2.19 -1.42 8.26
N THR A 25 2.89 -0.46 8.89
CA THR A 25 2.46 0.17 10.14
C THR A 25 2.09 1.63 9.88
N LEU A 26 0.88 2.01 10.26
CA LEU A 26 0.32 3.35 10.12
C LEU A 26 -0.05 3.88 11.51
N ILE A 27 0.22 5.15 11.77
CA ILE A 27 -0.20 5.85 12.99
C ILE A 27 -0.87 7.17 12.63
N ALA A 28 -1.87 7.55 13.40
CA ALA A 28 -2.47 8.88 13.40
C ALA A 28 -2.76 9.27 14.86
N CYS A 29 -2.33 10.47 15.24
CA CYS A 29 -2.53 11.01 16.59
C CYS A 29 -3.15 12.40 16.49
N GLU A 30 -4.27 12.61 17.18
CA GLU A 30 -4.94 13.90 17.30
C GLU A 30 -4.33 14.74 18.41
N TYR A 31 -4.26 16.05 18.20
CA TYR A 31 -3.85 17.03 19.19
C TYR A 31 -4.61 18.35 19.00
N ASP A 32 -4.51 19.25 19.99
CA ASP A 32 -5.09 20.59 19.88
C ASP A 32 -4.36 21.41 18.80
N GLY A 33 -4.99 21.52 17.63
CA GLY A 33 -4.39 22.11 16.43
C GLY A 33 -4.36 21.20 15.20
N GLY A 34 -4.72 19.91 15.32
CA GLY A 34 -4.91 19.03 14.17
C GLY A 34 -4.49 17.58 14.42
N VAL A 35 -3.89 16.96 13.41
CA VAL A 35 -3.45 15.55 13.46
C VAL A 35 -2.01 15.40 13.00
N VAL A 36 -1.29 14.46 13.61
CA VAL A 36 0.04 14.00 13.15
C VAL A 36 -0.13 12.58 12.61
N VAL A 37 0.36 12.35 11.40
CA VAL A 37 0.32 11.04 10.74
C VAL A 37 1.72 10.52 10.46
N GLY A 38 1.91 9.21 10.51
CA GLY A 38 3.21 8.58 10.28
C GLY A 38 3.07 7.16 9.75
N THR A 39 4.00 6.77 8.88
CA THR A 39 4.02 5.44 8.26
C THR A 39 5.43 4.89 8.21
N ASP A 40 5.57 3.57 8.26
CA ASP A 40 6.83 2.94 7.85
C ASP A 40 7.01 3.04 6.31
N SER A 41 8.25 2.96 5.83
CA SER A 41 8.58 3.13 4.40
C SER A 41 8.84 1.83 3.65
N ARG A 42 8.68 0.68 4.31
CA ARG A 42 8.99 -0.64 3.75
C ARG A 42 7.81 -1.21 2.97
N THR A 43 8.06 -1.76 1.79
CA THR A 43 7.10 -2.51 0.98
C THR A 43 7.60 -3.93 0.75
N SER A 44 6.75 -4.92 0.99
CA SER A 44 7.08 -6.34 0.84
C SER A 44 6.10 -7.05 -0.08
N GLY A 45 6.59 -8.04 -0.83
CA GLY A 45 5.77 -9.04 -1.52
C GLY A 45 6.09 -10.40 -0.92
N GLY A 46 5.35 -10.81 0.11
CA GLY A 46 5.71 -11.94 0.94
C GLY A 46 6.97 -11.65 1.77
N SER A 47 7.90 -12.61 1.84
CA SER A 47 9.16 -12.47 2.58
C SER A 47 10.16 -11.51 1.93
N PHE A 48 9.96 -11.16 0.66
CA PHE A 48 10.86 -10.28 -0.09
C PHE A 48 10.54 -8.80 0.13
N ILE A 49 11.56 -8.00 0.44
CA ILE A 49 11.44 -6.55 0.56
C ILE A 49 11.62 -5.90 -0.82
N ALA A 50 10.49 -5.56 -1.45
CA ALA A 50 10.45 -4.90 -2.75
C ALA A 50 10.88 -3.43 -2.69
N GLY A 51 10.70 -2.76 -1.56
CA GLY A 51 11.06 -1.35 -1.40
C GLY A 51 11.36 -0.97 0.06
N ARG A 52 12.26 -0.02 0.27
CA ARG A 52 12.64 0.51 1.60
C ARG A 52 12.27 1.97 1.83
N VAL A 53 11.90 2.68 0.76
CA VAL A 53 11.63 4.13 0.74
C VAL A 53 10.36 4.42 -0.04
N THR A 54 9.30 3.67 0.25
CA THR A 54 7.98 3.89 -0.34
C THR A 54 7.18 4.85 0.52
N ASP A 55 6.63 5.90 -0.09
CA ASP A 55 5.66 6.76 0.58
C ASP A 55 4.27 6.13 0.54
N LYS A 56 3.62 6.05 1.70
CA LYS A 56 2.30 5.45 1.88
C LYS A 56 1.24 6.47 2.28
N ILE A 57 1.63 7.73 2.47
CA ILE A 57 0.74 8.85 2.75
C ILE A 57 0.34 9.46 1.42
N THR A 58 -0.95 9.68 1.20
CA THR A 58 -1.46 10.31 -0.02
C THR A 58 -2.31 11.53 0.35
N PRO A 59 -1.80 12.75 0.09
CA PRO A 59 -2.58 13.96 0.22
C PRO A 59 -3.74 13.97 -0.78
N VAL A 60 -4.94 14.21 -0.27
CA VAL A 60 -6.18 14.26 -1.07
C VAL A 60 -6.63 15.71 -1.24
N THR A 61 -6.76 16.46 -0.15
CA THR A 61 -7.10 17.89 -0.14
C THR A 61 -6.22 18.63 0.87
N GLU A 62 -6.33 19.96 0.94
CA GLU A 62 -5.62 20.81 1.91
C GLU A 62 -5.85 20.37 3.38
N HIS A 63 -6.96 19.68 3.67
CA HIS A 63 -7.34 19.26 5.02
C HIS A 63 -7.52 17.75 5.17
N MET A 64 -7.18 16.95 4.16
CA MET A 64 -7.39 15.50 4.18
C MET A 64 -6.22 14.74 3.54
N SER A 65 -5.76 13.70 4.23
CA SER A 65 -4.78 12.74 3.71
C SER A 65 -5.22 11.32 4.03
N ILE A 66 -4.94 10.39 3.13
CA ILE A 66 -5.23 8.97 3.30
C ILE A 66 -3.93 8.20 3.48
N LEU A 67 -3.93 7.23 4.39
CA LEU A 67 -2.80 6.34 4.64
C LEU A 67 -3.12 4.94 4.10
N ARG A 68 -2.14 4.29 3.47
CA ARG A 68 -2.34 3.06 2.70
C ARG A 68 -1.71 1.85 3.39
N SER A 69 -2.47 0.76 3.50
CA SER A 69 -1.97 -0.54 3.99
C SER A 69 -2.67 -1.71 3.30
N GLY A 70 -1.99 -2.85 3.22
CA GLY A 70 -2.45 -4.01 2.44
C GLY A 70 -1.93 -3.98 1.01
N SER A 71 -2.76 -4.42 0.07
CA SER A 71 -2.42 -4.44 -1.35
C SER A 71 -2.15 -3.04 -1.89
N ALA A 72 -0.93 -2.81 -2.38
CA ALA A 72 -0.53 -1.50 -2.89
C ALA A 72 -1.38 -1.08 -4.11
N ALA A 73 -1.70 -2.03 -4.99
CA ALA A 73 -2.48 -1.76 -6.20
C ALA A 73 -3.93 -1.42 -5.86
N ASP A 74 -4.58 -2.20 -4.99
CA ASP A 74 -6.00 -2.00 -4.67
C ASP A 74 -6.21 -0.69 -3.91
N THR A 75 -5.34 -0.39 -2.94
CA THR A 75 -5.42 0.85 -2.17
C THR A 75 -5.12 2.09 -3.02
N GLN A 76 -4.18 2.01 -3.97
CA GLN A 76 -3.95 3.10 -4.92
C GLN A 76 -5.19 3.35 -5.79
N ALA A 77 -5.79 2.32 -6.36
CA ALA A 77 -6.97 2.47 -7.21
C ALA A 77 -8.15 3.10 -6.46
N ILE A 78 -8.41 2.65 -5.23
CA ILE A 78 -9.47 3.22 -4.39
C ILE A 78 -9.20 4.70 -4.08
N ILE A 79 -7.95 5.06 -3.80
CA ILE A 79 -7.59 6.44 -3.48
C ILE A 79 -7.69 7.35 -4.69
N ASP A 80 -7.29 6.89 -5.87
CA ASP A 80 -7.40 7.69 -7.09
C ASP A 80 -8.87 8.03 -7.39
N ILE A 81 -9.78 7.07 -7.18
CA ILE A 81 -11.24 7.30 -7.30
C ILE A 81 -11.74 8.26 -6.21
N ALA A 82 -11.38 8.03 -4.95
CA ALA A 82 -11.80 8.88 -3.84
C ALA A 82 -11.31 10.33 -4.00
N LYS A 83 -10.07 10.49 -4.47
CA LYS A 83 -9.46 11.79 -4.74
C LYS A 83 -10.16 12.51 -5.88
N TYR A 84 -10.45 11.82 -6.98
CA TYR A 84 -11.21 12.39 -8.09
C TYR A 84 -12.55 12.96 -7.62
N TYR A 85 -13.30 12.22 -6.81
CA TYR A 85 -14.57 12.71 -6.27
C TYR A 85 -14.38 13.84 -5.27
N ALA A 86 -13.40 13.75 -4.37
CA ALA A 86 -13.12 14.82 -3.41
C ALA A 86 -12.78 16.15 -4.10
N GLU A 87 -11.95 16.12 -5.14
CA GLU A 87 -11.58 17.30 -5.94
C GLU A 87 -12.74 17.84 -6.79
N THR A 88 -13.67 16.99 -7.22
CA THR A 88 -14.83 17.43 -8.01
C THR A 88 -15.90 18.11 -7.16
N TYR A 89 -16.05 17.71 -5.89
CA TYR A 89 -17.11 18.19 -5.00
C TYR A 89 -16.64 19.17 -3.92
N THR A 90 -15.34 19.49 -3.86
CA THR A 90 -14.76 20.54 -2.99
C THR A 90 -14.43 21.76 -3.82
#